data_AF-A0A939EB82-F1
#
_entry.id   AF-A0A939EB82-F1
#
_cell.length_a   1.000
_cell.length_b   1.000
_cell.length_c   1.000
_cell.angle_alpha   90.00
_cell.angle_beta   90.00
_cell.angle_gamma   90.00
#
_symmetry.space_group_name_H-M   'P 1'
#
loop_
_entity.id
_entity.type
_entity.pdbx_description
1 polymer ?
#
loop_
_entity_poly.entity_id
_entity_poly.type
_entity_poly.pdbx_seq_one_letter_code
_entity_poly.pdbx_strand_id
1 'polypeptide(L)'
;MEIEFGGLTAREAARIVAHDQGGTLEQLDPHRFEVNGTDFGKLRIELDSKYVHSPDGASDFERKVRRLAGDVGSPVVPTEIVTEPISVDRIPDLDALLERLADAGAVGTQQPHLACGVHLNIEWQERDVRTLRRLLQAYLLLSPDLRAAIAPDRTRTLLPFIGHFPKDYEAKVLDPAYEPDLETFIADYCQANPSKNRELDLLPLLASIDEDKVASALGHPQPAVRPALHYRLPDARLGDPDWSIGKEWERWLTVEALMQDEERLGELLRERSEAADRQNPATAIRKLIKRVLPS
;
A
#
# COMPACT_ATOMS: atom_id res chain seq x y z
N MET A 1 3.13 -4.11 10.02
CA MET A 1 1.94 -4.02 9.15
C MET A 1 0.90 -3.14 9.84
N GLU A 2 -0.04 -2.56 9.08
CA GLU A 2 -1.12 -1.71 9.60
C GLU A 2 -2.47 -2.30 9.13
N ILE A 3 -3.44 -2.45 10.02
CA ILE A 3 -4.76 -3.02 9.73
C ILE A 3 -5.84 -2.14 10.32
N GLU A 4 -6.77 -1.67 9.49
CA GLU A 4 -7.87 -0.81 9.89
C GLU A 4 -9.18 -1.61 10.02
N PHE A 5 -10.01 -1.26 11.00
CA PHE A 5 -11.35 -1.83 11.20
C PHE A 5 -12.22 -0.89 12.03
N GLY A 6 -13.54 -1.00 11.90
CA GLY A 6 -14.51 -0.37 12.81
C GLY A 6 -15.18 -1.38 13.74
N GLY A 7 -16.28 -0.98 14.36
CA GLY A 7 -17.09 -1.81 15.24
C GLY A 7 -16.56 -1.95 16.67
N LEU A 8 -15.25 -1.81 16.86
CA LEU A 8 -14.60 -1.78 18.18
C LEU A 8 -13.89 -0.45 18.42
N THR A 9 -13.93 0.02 19.66
CA THR A 9 -13.04 1.09 20.11
C THR A 9 -11.60 0.59 20.24
N ALA A 10 -10.63 1.49 20.14
CA ALA A 10 -9.21 1.16 20.35
C ALA A 10 -8.97 0.45 21.70
N ARG A 11 -9.71 0.82 22.74
CA ARG A 11 -9.62 0.17 24.07
C ARG A 11 -10.12 -1.27 24.06
N GLU A 12 -11.26 -1.53 23.41
CA GLU A 12 -11.82 -2.89 23.32
C GLU A 12 -10.90 -3.79 22.52
N ALA A 13 -10.45 -3.33 21.35
CA ALA A 13 -9.48 -4.05 20.53
C ALA A 13 -8.19 -4.33 21.31
N ALA A 14 -7.61 -3.35 22.00
CA ALA A 14 -6.39 -3.54 22.77
C ALA A 14 -6.54 -4.57 23.91
N ARG A 15 -7.72 -4.66 24.55
CA ARG A 15 -8.02 -5.69 25.54
C ARG A 15 -8.10 -7.09 24.93
N ILE A 16 -8.72 -7.21 23.75
CA ILE A 16 -8.80 -8.48 23.02
C ILE A 16 -7.39 -8.95 22.63
N VAL A 17 -6.60 -8.06 22.05
CA VAL A 17 -5.20 -8.33 21.68
C VAL A 17 -4.39 -8.77 22.90
N ALA A 18 -4.48 -8.05 24.04
CA ALA A 18 -3.74 -8.40 25.24
C ALA A 18 -4.17 -9.74 25.85
N HIS A 19 -5.48 -10.03 25.90
CA HIS A 19 -6.01 -11.30 26.38
C HIS A 19 -5.56 -12.47 25.50
N ASP A 20 -5.62 -12.28 24.19
CA ASP A 20 -5.28 -13.31 23.22
C ASP A 20 -3.78 -13.62 23.17
N GLN A 21 -2.96 -12.58 23.18
CA GLN A 21 -1.51 -12.71 22.98
C GLN A 21 -0.70 -12.79 24.29
N GLY A 22 -1.37 -12.76 25.46
CA GLY A 22 -0.72 -12.85 26.78
C GLY A 22 0.15 -11.64 27.16
N GLY A 23 0.01 -10.52 26.45
CA GLY A 23 0.80 -9.30 26.64
C GLY A 23 0.28 -8.35 27.72
N THR A 24 1.07 -7.33 28.03
CA THR A 24 0.70 -6.26 28.99
C THR A 24 0.12 -5.06 28.26
N LEU A 25 -1.13 -4.72 28.57
CA LEU A 25 -1.82 -3.55 28.03
C LEU A 25 -1.40 -2.27 28.76
N GLU A 26 -0.88 -1.31 28.01
CA GLU A 26 -0.57 0.04 28.44
C GLU A 26 -1.46 1.05 27.69
N GLN A 27 -2.00 2.02 28.43
CA GLN A 27 -2.76 3.13 27.82
C GLN A 27 -1.85 4.35 27.72
N LEU A 28 -1.55 4.79 26.49
CA LEU A 28 -0.75 5.99 26.25
C LEU A 28 -1.60 7.26 26.32
N ASP A 29 -2.80 7.22 25.74
CA ASP A 29 -3.79 8.31 25.79
C ASP A 29 -5.24 7.75 25.64
N PRO A 30 -6.31 8.57 25.63
CA PRO A 30 -7.69 8.07 25.50
C PRO A 30 -7.99 7.22 24.25
N HIS A 31 -7.21 7.40 23.18
CA HIS A 31 -7.44 6.79 21.87
C HIS A 31 -6.24 5.98 21.37
N ARG A 32 -5.20 5.80 22.18
CA ARG A 32 -3.98 5.04 21.84
C ARG A 32 -3.55 4.12 22.98
N PHE A 33 -3.30 2.88 22.61
CA PHE A 33 -2.92 1.78 23.50
C PHE A 33 -1.72 1.05 22.90
N GLU A 34 -0.91 0.46 23.77
CA GLU A 34 0.15 -0.47 23.39
C GLU A 34 -0.04 -1.80 24.13
N VAL A 35 0.19 -2.90 23.44
CA VAL A 35 0.28 -4.23 24.03
C VAL A 35 1.71 -4.72 23.84
N ASN A 36 2.42 -4.83 24.97
CA ASN A 36 3.82 -5.21 25.01
C ASN A 36 3.99 -6.68 25.39
N GLY A 37 5.08 -7.30 24.94
CA GLY A 37 5.41 -8.69 25.27
C GLY A 37 4.49 -9.72 24.63
N THR A 38 3.97 -9.42 23.43
CA THR A 38 3.20 -10.40 22.64
C THR A 38 4.12 -11.24 21.76
N ASP A 39 3.59 -12.31 21.20
CA ASP A 39 4.31 -13.11 20.20
C ASP A 39 4.57 -12.34 18.90
N PHE A 40 3.87 -11.23 18.63
CA PHE A 40 4.13 -10.32 17.50
C PHE A 40 5.05 -9.15 17.85
N GLY A 41 5.67 -9.16 19.04
CA GLY A 41 6.41 -8.02 19.56
C GLY A 41 5.47 -6.97 20.17
N LYS A 42 5.71 -5.69 19.90
CA LYS A 42 4.81 -4.62 20.33
C LYS A 42 3.69 -4.40 19.30
N LEU A 43 2.44 -4.36 19.77
CA LEU A 43 1.32 -3.86 18.98
C LEU A 43 0.85 -2.51 19.50
N ARG A 44 0.65 -1.57 18.60
CA ARG A 44 -0.01 -0.29 18.88
C ARG A 44 -1.43 -0.33 18.32
N ILE A 45 -2.40 0.07 19.12
CA ILE A 45 -3.82 0.10 18.75
C ILE A 45 -4.31 1.52 18.98
N GLU A 46 -4.77 2.19 17.93
CA GLU A 46 -5.20 3.58 18.03
C GLU A 46 -6.39 3.90 17.13
N LEU A 47 -7.11 4.99 17.43
CA LEU A 47 -7.99 5.58 16.43
C LEU A 47 -7.15 6.12 15.28
N ASP A 48 -7.57 5.82 14.06
CA ASP A 48 -6.81 6.18 12.87
C ASP A 48 -6.67 7.70 12.75
N SER A 49 -5.41 8.13 12.93
CA SER A 49 -5.01 9.54 12.93
C SER A 49 -5.29 10.25 11.60
N LYS A 50 -5.49 9.53 10.49
CA LYS A 50 -5.86 10.08 9.17
C LYS A 50 -7.16 10.89 9.23
N TYR A 51 -8.10 10.49 10.09
CA TYR A 51 -9.37 11.20 10.29
C TYR A 51 -9.31 12.29 11.38
N VAL A 52 -8.21 12.34 12.13
CA VAL A 52 -7.98 13.29 13.24
C VAL A 52 -7.09 14.45 12.79
N HIS A 53 -6.20 14.23 11.82
CA HIS A 53 -5.21 15.19 11.32
C HIS A 53 -5.21 15.29 9.78
N SER A 54 -6.13 16.06 9.20
CA SER A 54 -5.98 16.56 7.82
C SER A 54 -5.34 17.95 7.82
N PRO A 55 -4.40 18.26 6.89
CA PRO A 55 -3.86 19.61 6.70
C PRO A 55 -4.93 20.59 6.23
N ASP A 56 -4.61 21.89 6.28
CA ASP A 56 -5.48 22.97 5.81
C ASP A 56 -5.91 22.74 4.35
N GLY A 57 -7.20 22.49 4.14
CA GLY A 57 -7.76 22.07 2.83
C GLY A 57 -8.75 20.90 2.90
N ALA A 58 -8.99 20.32 4.08
CA ALA A 58 -9.92 19.20 4.28
C ALA A 58 -11.29 19.39 3.61
N SER A 59 -11.86 18.32 3.06
CA SER A 59 -13.22 18.31 2.52
C SER A 59 -14.28 18.50 3.63
N ASP A 60 -15.51 18.89 3.27
CA ASP A 60 -16.61 19.01 4.23
C ASP A 60 -16.90 17.69 4.97
N PHE A 61 -16.64 16.56 4.32
CA PHE A 61 -16.78 15.23 4.91
C PHE A 61 -15.77 15.00 6.03
N GLU A 62 -14.48 15.28 5.78
CA GLU A 62 -13.41 15.15 6.79
C GLU A 62 -13.64 16.09 7.99
N ARG A 63 -14.10 17.32 7.75
CA ARG A 63 -14.49 18.24 8.84
C ARG A 63 -15.61 17.68 9.72
N LYS A 64 -16.57 16.97 9.12
CA LYS A 64 -17.70 16.36 9.82
C LYS A 64 -17.27 15.13 10.60
N VAL A 65 -16.41 14.29 10.02
CA VAL A 65 -15.79 13.15 10.72
C VAL A 65 -14.98 13.64 11.92
N ARG A 66 -14.18 14.71 11.79
CA ARG A 66 -13.43 15.30 12.91
C ARG A 66 -14.31 15.81 14.04
N ARG A 67 -15.44 16.46 13.73
CA ARG A 67 -16.42 16.89 14.75
C ARG A 67 -17.03 15.71 15.48
N LEU A 68 -17.33 14.62 14.75
CA LEU A 68 -17.85 13.38 15.31
C LEU A 68 -16.77 12.59 16.08
N ALA A 69 -15.51 12.68 15.70
CA ALA A 69 -14.38 12.04 16.38
C ALA A 69 -14.06 12.67 17.74
N GLY A 70 -14.32 13.97 17.89
CA GLY A 70 -14.20 14.68 19.17
C GLY A 70 -15.32 14.38 20.17
N ASP A 71 -16.45 13.86 19.69
CA ASP A 71 -17.54 13.39 20.52
C ASP A 71 -17.27 11.93 20.92
N VAL A 72 -17.06 11.71 22.21
CA VAL A 72 -16.82 10.39 22.83
C VAL A 72 -17.94 9.44 22.39
N GLY A 73 -17.65 8.56 21.41
CA GLY A 73 -18.54 7.47 21.00
C GLY A 73 -19.05 7.48 19.56
N SER A 74 -18.49 8.26 18.61
CA SER A 74 -18.90 8.12 17.21
C SER A 74 -18.22 6.91 16.52
N PRO A 75 -18.98 5.91 16.01
CA PRO A 75 -18.48 4.70 15.35
C PRO A 75 -17.91 4.94 13.93
N VAL A 76 -17.52 6.17 13.61
CA VAL A 76 -17.19 6.60 12.24
C VAL A 76 -15.68 6.60 11.96
N VAL A 77 -14.83 6.62 13.00
CA VAL A 77 -13.37 6.57 12.84
C VAL A 77 -12.88 5.13 13.06
N PRO A 78 -12.21 4.52 12.06
CA PRO A 78 -11.61 3.21 12.22
C PRO A 78 -10.57 3.18 13.35
N THR A 79 -10.48 2.04 14.02
CA THR A 79 -9.34 1.64 14.84
C THR A 79 -8.28 1.03 13.91
N GLU A 80 -7.01 1.37 14.12
CA GLU A 80 -5.86 0.82 13.43
C GLU A 80 -5.01 -0.01 14.42
N ILE A 81 -4.67 -1.24 14.03
CA ILE A 81 -3.63 -2.04 14.68
C ILE A 81 -2.34 -1.91 13.86
N VAL A 82 -1.26 -1.54 14.53
CA VAL A 82 0.08 -1.46 13.94
C VAL A 82 1.01 -2.40 14.67
N THR A 83 1.64 -3.29 13.91
CA THR A 83 2.64 -4.23 14.41
C THR A 83 4.05 -3.71 14.15
N GLU A 84 4.99 -4.12 15.00
CA GLU A 84 6.40 -4.23 14.60
C GLU A 84 6.57 -5.20 13.40
N PRO A 85 7.76 -5.27 12.76
CA PRO A 85 8.01 -6.30 11.76
C PRO A 85 7.71 -7.69 12.32
N ILE A 86 6.83 -8.42 11.63
CA ILE A 86 6.48 -9.80 11.97
C ILE A 86 7.07 -10.71 10.89
N SER A 87 7.47 -11.91 11.29
CA SER A 87 7.92 -12.93 10.34
C SER A 87 6.73 -13.49 9.56
N VAL A 88 6.97 -13.88 8.30
CA VAL A 88 5.94 -14.35 7.37
C VAL A 88 5.21 -15.60 7.87
N ASP A 89 5.91 -16.48 8.59
CA ASP A 89 5.32 -17.68 9.22
C ASP A 89 4.30 -17.36 10.32
N ARG A 90 4.25 -16.11 10.79
CA ARG A 90 3.31 -15.64 11.81
C ARG A 90 2.02 -15.04 11.21
N ILE A 91 1.91 -14.92 9.89
CA ILE A 91 0.69 -14.45 9.22
C ILE A 91 -0.56 -15.25 9.62
N PRO A 92 -0.53 -16.60 9.73
CA PRO A 92 -1.70 -17.36 10.17
C PRO A 92 -2.17 -17.02 11.59
N ASP A 93 -1.24 -16.74 12.52
CA ASP A 93 -1.60 -16.35 13.89
C ASP A 93 -2.28 -14.99 13.93
N LEU A 94 -1.84 -14.09 13.05
CA LEU A 94 -2.44 -12.78 12.89
C LEU A 94 -3.84 -12.89 12.27
N ASP A 95 -4.03 -13.74 11.27
CA ASP A 95 -5.36 -14.01 10.71
C ASP A 95 -6.31 -14.52 11.82
N ALA A 96 -5.83 -15.42 12.68
CA ALA A 96 -6.61 -15.90 13.84
C ALA A 96 -6.93 -14.77 14.86
N LEU A 97 -6.02 -13.80 15.05
CA LEU A 97 -6.30 -12.61 15.87
C LEU A 97 -7.39 -11.74 15.22
N LEU A 98 -7.36 -11.56 13.90
CA LEU A 98 -8.38 -10.80 13.18
C LEU A 98 -9.75 -11.48 13.24
N GLU A 99 -9.81 -12.81 13.22
CA GLU A 99 -11.04 -13.58 13.45
C GLU A 99 -11.61 -13.32 14.85
N ARG A 100 -10.77 -13.34 15.90
CA ARG A 100 -11.23 -13.02 17.27
C ARG A 100 -11.74 -11.59 17.42
N LEU A 101 -11.12 -10.65 16.73
CA LEU A 101 -11.62 -9.27 16.66
C LEU A 101 -12.98 -9.22 15.95
N ALA A 102 -13.13 -9.96 14.84
CA ALA A 102 -14.39 -10.05 14.11
C ALA A 102 -15.52 -10.69 14.96
N ASP A 103 -15.22 -11.76 15.69
CA ASP A 103 -16.15 -12.40 16.64
C ASP A 103 -16.61 -11.44 17.74
N ALA A 104 -15.76 -10.49 18.13
CA ALA A 104 -16.07 -9.43 19.08
C ALA A 104 -16.84 -8.25 18.47
N GLY A 105 -17.07 -8.26 17.15
CA GLY A 105 -17.83 -7.23 16.43
C GLY A 105 -16.98 -6.28 15.59
N ALA A 106 -15.67 -6.54 15.41
CA ALA A 106 -14.86 -5.78 14.47
C ALA A 106 -15.33 -6.03 13.03
N VAL A 107 -15.33 -4.96 12.23
CA VAL A 107 -15.79 -4.98 10.85
C VAL A 107 -14.83 -4.19 9.98
N GLY A 108 -14.58 -4.68 8.77
CA GLY A 108 -13.75 -3.97 7.81
C GLY A 108 -14.54 -3.04 6.89
N THR A 109 -14.07 -2.94 5.65
CA THR A 109 -14.64 -2.14 4.55
C THR A 109 -16.02 -2.59 4.08
N GLN A 110 -16.53 -3.72 4.59
CA GLN A 110 -17.92 -4.15 4.41
C GLN A 110 -18.94 -3.09 4.87
N GLN A 111 -18.52 -2.14 5.71
CA GLN A 111 -19.26 -0.92 5.96
C GLN A 111 -18.71 0.23 5.09
N PRO A 112 -19.47 0.72 4.08
CA PRO A 112 -18.97 1.65 3.06
C PRO A 112 -18.45 3.00 3.57
N HIS A 113 -18.65 3.32 4.85
CA HIS A 113 -18.19 4.56 5.45
C HIS A 113 -16.81 4.46 6.12
N LEU A 114 -16.26 3.24 6.26
CA LEU A 114 -15.02 3.02 7.02
C LEU A 114 -13.77 2.94 6.13
N ALA A 115 -13.91 2.60 4.84
CA ALA A 115 -12.82 2.60 3.87
C ALA A 115 -11.50 1.96 4.38
N CYS A 116 -11.62 0.89 5.17
CA CYS A 116 -10.52 0.25 5.88
C CYS A 116 -9.53 -0.46 4.94
N GLY A 117 -8.24 -0.20 5.14
CA GLY A 117 -7.15 -0.85 4.44
C GLY A 117 -6.35 -1.83 5.29
N VAL A 118 -5.61 -2.69 4.58
CA VAL A 118 -4.40 -3.33 5.12
C VAL A 118 -3.20 -2.74 4.41
N HIS A 119 -2.19 -2.31 5.19
CA HIS A 119 -0.89 -1.92 4.68
C HIS A 119 0.15 -2.97 5.04
N LEU A 120 0.61 -3.69 4.01
CA LEU A 120 1.79 -4.55 4.11
C LEU A 120 3.02 -3.66 3.92
N ASN A 121 3.69 -3.38 5.04
CA ASN A 121 4.97 -2.68 5.06
C ASN A 121 6.07 -3.72 4.95
N ILE A 122 6.46 -4.03 3.72
CA ILE A 122 7.32 -5.18 3.40
C ILE A 122 8.76 -4.72 3.53
N GLU A 123 9.49 -5.31 4.47
CA GLU A 123 10.91 -5.03 4.65
C GLU A 123 11.67 -5.45 3.38
N TRP A 124 12.55 -4.57 2.92
CA TRP A 124 13.28 -4.74 1.67
C TRP A 124 14.75 -4.43 1.87
N GLN A 125 15.63 -5.33 1.45
CA GLN A 125 17.06 -5.24 1.75
C GLN A 125 17.89 -4.86 0.52
N GLU A 126 17.45 -5.21 -0.67
CA GLU A 126 18.15 -4.94 -1.92
C GLU A 126 18.07 -3.45 -2.27
N ARG A 127 19.23 -2.81 -2.36
CA ARG A 127 19.34 -1.36 -2.60
C ARG A 127 19.75 -1.00 -4.02
N ASP A 128 20.05 -1.99 -4.86
CA ASP A 128 20.50 -1.72 -6.23
C ASP A 128 19.33 -1.33 -7.14
N VAL A 129 19.59 -0.39 -8.06
CA VAL A 129 18.56 0.18 -8.94
C VAL A 129 17.95 -0.85 -9.89
N ARG A 130 18.69 -1.89 -10.29
CA ARG A 130 18.17 -2.94 -11.19
C ARG A 130 17.07 -3.73 -10.48
N THR A 131 17.30 -4.13 -9.24
CA THR A 131 16.33 -4.82 -8.40
C THR A 131 15.09 -3.96 -8.13
N LEU A 132 15.29 -2.70 -7.69
CA LEU A 132 14.17 -1.77 -7.43
C LEU A 132 13.34 -1.49 -8.68
N ARG A 133 13.99 -1.32 -9.83
CA ARG A 133 13.32 -1.16 -11.12
C ARG A 133 12.50 -2.38 -11.48
N ARG A 134 13.05 -3.59 -11.37
CA ARG A 134 12.33 -4.84 -11.69
C ARG A 134 11.12 -5.06 -10.78
N LEU A 135 11.25 -4.75 -9.50
CA LEU A 135 10.16 -4.79 -8.54
C LEU A 135 9.02 -3.87 -8.97
N LEU A 136 9.34 -2.60 -9.28
CA LEU A 136 8.33 -1.65 -9.74
C LEU A 136 7.73 -2.06 -11.08
N GLN A 137 8.52 -2.54 -12.04
CA GLN A 137 8.03 -3.03 -13.32
C GLN A 137 7.07 -4.22 -13.18
N ALA A 138 7.44 -5.21 -12.37
CA ALA A 138 6.61 -6.37 -12.08
C ALA A 138 5.29 -5.95 -11.43
N TYR A 139 5.34 -5.07 -10.43
CA TYR A 139 4.15 -4.53 -9.79
C TYR A 139 3.25 -3.80 -10.79
N LEU A 140 3.80 -2.89 -11.59
CA LEU A 140 3.03 -2.10 -12.55
C LEU A 140 2.37 -2.97 -13.63
N LEU A 141 3.03 -4.05 -14.08
CA LEU A 141 2.45 -5.01 -15.01
C LEU A 141 1.28 -5.78 -14.39
N LEU A 142 1.39 -6.18 -13.12
CA LEU A 142 0.37 -6.98 -12.42
C LEU A 142 -0.73 -6.12 -11.77
N SER A 143 -0.50 -4.83 -11.55
CA SER A 143 -1.42 -3.93 -10.86
C SER A 143 -2.85 -3.93 -11.43
N PRO A 144 -3.10 -4.03 -12.76
CA PRO A 144 -4.47 -4.10 -13.27
C PRO A 144 -5.20 -5.37 -12.82
N ASP A 145 -4.52 -6.51 -12.83
CA ASP A 145 -5.09 -7.80 -12.45
C ASP A 145 -5.24 -7.91 -10.93
N LEU A 146 -4.26 -7.39 -10.16
CA LEU A 146 -4.36 -7.26 -8.71
C LEU A 146 -5.57 -6.41 -8.31
N ARG A 147 -5.76 -5.24 -8.94
CA ARG A 147 -6.93 -4.38 -8.71
C ARG A 147 -8.24 -5.08 -9.06
N ALA A 148 -8.28 -5.84 -10.16
CA ALA A 148 -9.47 -6.59 -10.56
C ALA A 148 -9.80 -7.72 -9.56
N ALA A 149 -8.77 -8.42 -9.05
CA ALA A 149 -8.93 -9.52 -8.11
C ALA A 149 -9.27 -9.06 -6.69
N ILE A 150 -8.67 -7.96 -6.22
CA ILE A 150 -8.93 -7.36 -4.91
C ILE A 150 -10.27 -6.62 -4.93
N ALA A 151 -10.59 -5.93 -6.04
CA ALA A 151 -11.76 -5.09 -6.21
C ALA A 151 -11.95 -4.11 -5.03
N PRO A 152 -10.96 -3.25 -4.74
CA PRO A 152 -10.98 -2.39 -3.56
C PRO A 152 -12.20 -1.47 -3.56
N ASP A 153 -12.73 -1.19 -2.36
CA ASP A 153 -13.90 -0.33 -2.22
C ASP A 153 -13.66 1.04 -2.86
N ARG A 154 -14.66 1.50 -3.60
CA ARG A 154 -14.56 2.75 -4.38
C ARG A 154 -14.30 3.96 -3.50
N THR A 155 -14.76 3.96 -2.25
CA THR A 155 -14.51 5.04 -1.30
C THR A 155 -13.02 5.15 -0.95
N ARG A 156 -12.28 4.03 -0.91
CA ARG A 156 -10.83 4.04 -0.71
C ARG A 156 -10.09 4.70 -1.88
N THR A 157 -10.61 4.58 -3.11
CA THR A 157 -9.98 5.26 -4.27
C THR A 157 -10.10 6.78 -4.22
N LEU A 158 -11.03 7.29 -3.41
CA LEU A 158 -11.23 8.73 -3.18
C LEU A 158 -10.43 9.25 -1.98
N LEU A 159 -9.93 8.35 -1.13
CA LEU A 159 -9.05 8.69 -0.02
C LEU A 159 -7.59 8.75 -0.50
N PRO A 160 -6.71 9.52 0.18
CA PRO A 160 -5.27 9.31 0.01
C PRO A 160 -4.97 7.83 0.31
N PHE A 161 -3.89 7.27 -0.25
CA PHE A 161 -3.28 5.94 0.00
C PHE A 161 -3.37 4.90 -1.13
N ILE A 162 -4.38 4.89 -2.00
CA ILE A 162 -4.45 3.89 -3.09
C ILE A 162 -4.50 4.49 -4.50
N GLY A 163 -3.99 5.72 -4.67
CA GLY A 163 -3.86 6.35 -5.97
C GLY A 163 -3.11 5.46 -6.97
N HIS A 164 -3.62 5.35 -8.19
CA HIS A 164 -2.89 4.69 -9.27
C HIS A 164 -1.62 5.49 -9.62
N PHE A 165 -0.65 4.81 -10.22
CA PHE A 165 0.50 5.48 -10.81
C PHE A 165 0.06 6.35 -12.00
N PRO A 166 0.69 7.53 -12.21
CA PRO A 166 0.42 8.35 -13.39
C PRO A 166 0.74 7.58 -14.67
N LYS A 167 -0.13 7.66 -15.69
CA LYS A 167 0.00 6.86 -16.92
C LYS A 167 1.31 7.11 -17.66
N ASP A 168 1.80 8.34 -17.68
CA ASP A 168 3.07 8.68 -18.31
C ASP A 168 4.27 8.09 -17.54
N TYR A 169 4.18 8.04 -16.20
CA TYR A 169 5.20 7.40 -15.37
C TYR A 169 5.18 5.88 -15.52
N GLU A 170 3.99 5.26 -15.55
CA GLU A 170 3.86 3.84 -15.87
C GLU A 170 4.50 3.52 -17.22
N ALA A 171 4.19 4.31 -18.26
CA ALA A 171 4.74 4.12 -19.59
C ALA A 171 6.27 4.26 -19.61
N LYS A 172 6.81 5.23 -18.87
CA LYS A 172 8.24 5.44 -18.72
C LYS A 172 8.93 4.25 -18.07
N VAL A 173 8.44 3.78 -16.91
CA VAL A 173 9.08 2.68 -16.17
C VAL A 173 8.96 1.36 -16.91
N LEU A 174 7.88 1.15 -17.67
CA LEU A 174 7.62 -0.08 -18.42
C LEU A 174 8.23 -0.08 -19.83
N ASP A 175 8.94 0.97 -20.23
CA ASP A 175 9.75 0.96 -21.45
C ASP A 175 10.93 -0.02 -21.24
N PRO A 176 11.13 -1.02 -22.12
CA PRO A 176 12.30 -1.91 -22.05
C PRO A 176 13.65 -1.19 -22.07
N ALA A 177 13.71 0.04 -22.61
CA ALA A 177 14.90 0.87 -22.63
C ALA A 177 15.11 1.72 -21.36
N TYR A 178 14.19 1.66 -20.39
CA TYR A 178 14.34 2.38 -19.12
C TYR A 178 15.37 1.68 -18.23
N GLU A 179 16.61 2.18 -18.28
CA GLU A 179 17.75 1.71 -17.51
C GLU A 179 18.41 2.88 -16.75
N PRO A 180 17.72 3.46 -15.75
CA PRO A 180 18.25 4.59 -14.98
C PRO A 180 19.35 4.14 -14.03
N ASP A 181 20.22 5.08 -13.64
CA ASP A 181 20.96 4.96 -12.39
C ASP A 181 20.06 5.25 -11.18
N LEU A 182 20.57 5.01 -9.97
CA LEU A 182 19.79 5.18 -8.74
C LEU A 182 19.29 6.62 -8.55
N GLU A 183 20.10 7.62 -8.91
CA GLU A 183 19.75 9.03 -8.78
C GLU A 183 18.59 9.39 -9.71
N THR A 184 18.67 8.99 -10.97
CA THR A 184 17.60 9.19 -11.96
C THR A 184 16.33 8.46 -11.54
N PHE A 185 16.45 7.22 -11.04
CA PHE A 185 15.30 6.44 -10.56
C PHE A 185 14.56 7.14 -9.39
N ILE A 186 15.31 7.64 -8.40
CA ILE A 186 14.74 8.39 -7.27
C ILE A 186 14.08 9.68 -7.76
N ALA A 187 14.75 10.47 -8.59
CA ALA A 187 14.22 11.73 -9.10
C ALA A 187 12.92 11.50 -9.90
N ASP A 188 12.93 10.51 -10.80
CA ASP A 188 11.76 10.13 -11.59
C ASP A 188 10.59 9.68 -10.72
N TYR A 189 10.86 8.85 -9.71
CA TYR A 189 9.84 8.37 -8.78
C TYR A 189 9.24 9.52 -7.98
N CYS A 190 10.07 10.38 -7.36
CA CYS A 190 9.60 11.49 -6.54
C CYS A 190 8.82 12.53 -7.36
N GLN A 191 9.27 12.83 -8.58
CA GLN A 191 8.57 13.77 -9.47
C GLN A 191 7.16 13.27 -9.81
N ALA A 192 7.01 11.98 -10.14
CA ALA A 192 5.72 11.40 -10.49
C ALA A 192 4.86 11.06 -9.27
N ASN A 193 5.48 10.81 -8.11
CA ASN A 193 4.86 10.29 -6.90
C ASN A 193 5.27 11.09 -5.66
N PRO A 194 4.94 12.40 -5.58
CA PRO A 194 5.44 13.30 -4.53
C PRO A 194 4.74 13.12 -3.17
N SER A 195 3.99 12.03 -2.99
CA SER A 195 3.27 11.74 -1.75
C SER A 195 3.07 10.24 -1.59
N LYS A 196 2.77 9.82 -0.37
CA LYS A 196 2.41 8.44 0.00
C LYS A 196 1.11 7.91 -0.62
N ASN A 197 0.38 8.73 -1.42
CA ASN A 197 -0.88 8.33 -2.03
C ASN A 197 -0.66 7.42 -3.25
N ARG A 198 -0.20 6.19 -3.02
CA ARG A 198 0.00 5.18 -4.06
C ARG A 198 -0.32 3.79 -3.54
N GLU A 199 -0.95 2.98 -4.39
CA GLU A 199 -1.20 1.56 -4.13
C GLU A 199 0.06 0.76 -3.74
N LEU A 200 1.22 1.20 -4.25
CA LEU A 200 2.55 0.81 -3.81
C LEU A 200 3.40 2.07 -3.60
N ASP A 201 3.84 2.33 -2.38
CA ASP A 201 4.60 3.52 -1.99
C ASP A 201 6.05 3.16 -1.63
N LEU A 202 7.00 3.60 -2.46
CA LEU A 202 8.44 3.39 -2.32
C LEU A 202 9.17 4.54 -1.61
N LEU A 203 8.51 5.67 -1.29
CA LEU A 203 9.21 6.82 -0.68
C LEU A 203 9.98 6.46 0.61
N PRO A 204 9.44 5.66 1.55
CA PRO A 204 10.17 5.24 2.75
C PRO A 204 11.45 4.46 2.40
N LEU A 205 11.33 3.49 1.49
CA LEU A 205 12.44 2.67 1.03
C LEU A 205 13.51 3.51 0.34
N LEU A 206 13.13 4.36 -0.61
CA LEU A 206 14.07 5.24 -1.33
C LEU A 206 14.78 6.20 -0.37
N ALA A 207 14.06 6.76 0.60
CA ALA A 207 14.66 7.64 1.60
C ALA A 207 15.61 6.87 2.54
N SER A 208 15.37 5.58 2.79
CA SER A 208 16.29 4.75 3.59
C SER A 208 17.59 4.40 2.85
N ILE A 209 17.60 4.59 1.52
CA ILE A 209 18.77 4.39 0.66
C ILE A 209 19.54 5.72 0.50
N ASP A 210 18.84 6.81 0.17
CA ASP A 210 19.43 8.13 -0.06
C ASP A 210 18.43 9.24 0.34
N GLU A 211 18.42 9.58 1.64
CA GLU A 211 17.49 10.54 2.23
C GLU A 211 17.65 11.94 1.62
N ASP A 212 18.89 12.37 1.38
CA ASP A 212 19.20 13.70 0.83
C ASP A 212 18.61 13.86 -0.59
N LYS A 213 18.73 12.83 -1.45
CA LYS A 213 18.15 12.87 -2.79
C LYS A 213 16.63 12.88 -2.77
N VAL A 214 16.01 12.07 -1.92
CA VAL A 214 14.55 12.06 -1.78
C VAL A 214 14.07 13.42 -1.27
N ALA A 215 14.72 13.97 -0.24
CA ALA A 215 14.36 15.26 0.32
C ALA A 215 14.55 16.40 -0.69
N SER A 216 15.63 16.36 -1.48
CA SER A 216 15.87 17.32 -2.55
C SER A 216 14.79 17.25 -3.65
N ALA A 217 14.42 16.04 -4.08
CA ALA A 217 13.41 15.84 -5.11
C ALA A 217 11.99 16.20 -4.65
N LEU A 218 11.65 15.99 -3.38
CA LEU A 218 10.35 16.35 -2.79
C LEU A 218 10.28 17.81 -2.33
N GLY A 219 11.43 18.45 -2.07
CA GLY A 219 11.52 19.77 -1.44
C GLY A 219 11.29 19.77 0.08
N HIS A 220 11.18 18.60 0.71
CA HIS A 220 11.02 18.42 2.15
C HIS A 220 11.50 17.02 2.58
N PRO A 221 11.89 16.80 3.85
CA PRO A 221 12.29 15.48 4.33
C PRO A 221 11.13 14.48 4.32
N GLN A 222 11.45 13.20 4.18
CA GLN A 222 10.47 12.10 4.28
C GLN A 222 10.26 11.74 5.77
N PRO A 223 9.04 11.87 6.33
CA PRO A 223 8.83 11.77 7.79
C PRO A 223 8.87 10.35 8.37
N ALA A 224 8.83 9.31 7.52
CA ALA A 224 8.74 7.91 7.94
C ALA A 224 9.75 7.05 7.17
N VAL A 225 11.03 7.38 7.29
CA VAL A 225 12.13 6.64 6.63
C VAL A 225 12.28 5.26 7.27
N ARG A 226 12.15 4.21 6.46
CA ARG A 226 12.38 2.82 6.85
C ARG A 226 12.68 1.97 5.61
N PRO A 227 13.48 0.89 5.71
CA PRO A 227 13.79 0.00 4.61
C PRO A 227 12.60 -0.91 4.28
N ALA A 228 11.47 -0.31 3.92
CA ALA A 228 10.25 -1.01 3.59
C ALA A 228 9.48 -0.27 2.49
N LEU A 229 8.90 -1.05 1.59
CA LEU A 229 7.88 -0.57 0.68
C LEU A 229 6.50 -0.68 1.36
N HIS A 230 5.57 0.19 0.99
CA HIS A 230 4.21 0.16 1.53
C HIS A 230 3.25 -0.32 0.45
N TYR A 231 2.81 -1.56 0.52
CA TYR A 231 1.75 -2.10 -0.32
C TYR A 231 0.40 -1.87 0.38
N ARG A 232 -0.42 -1.00 -0.21
CA ARG A 232 -1.64 -0.44 0.42
C ARG A 232 -2.93 -0.81 -0.30
N LEU A 233 -2.81 -1.51 -1.43
CA LEU A 233 -3.94 -1.86 -2.29
C LEU A 233 -5.02 -2.68 -1.57
N PRO A 234 -4.71 -3.69 -0.74
CA PRO A 234 -5.73 -4.54 -0.13
C PRO A 234 -6.71 -3.80 0.79
N ASP A 235 -7.99 -4.16 0.69
CA ASP A 235 -8.99 -3.80 1.70
C ASP A 235 -8.80 -4.64 2.97
N ALA A 236 -9.23 -4.12 4.12
CA ALA A 236 -9.47 -4.94 5.30
C ALA A 236 -10.93 -5.44 5.29
N ARG A 237 -11.14 -6.76 5.29
CA ARG A 237 -12.48 -7.39 5.28
C ARG A 237 -12.62 -8.39 6.43
N LEU A 238 -12.45 -7.89 7.66
CA LEU A 238 -12.56 -8.71 8.87
C LEU A 238 -13.90 -9.46 8.91
N GLY A 239 -13.86 -10.76 9.26
CA GLY A 239 -15.03 -11.63 9.31
C GLY A 239 -15.50 -12.17 7.96
N ASP A 240 -14.87 -11.77 6.85
CA ASP A 240 -15.15 -12.37 5.54
C ASP A 240 -14.37 -13.70 5.38
N PRO A 241 -15.04 -14.85 5.21
CA PRO A 241 -14.36 -16.14 5.08
C PRO A 241 -13.50 -16.24 3.80
N ASP A 242 -13.76 -15.38 2.82
CA ASP A 242 -13.00 -15.34 1.57
C ASP A 242 -11.80 -14.38 1.63
N TRP A 243 -11.53 -13.75 2.77
CA TRP A 243 -10.43 -12.80 2.94
C TRP A 243 -9.48 -13.20 4.07
N SER A 244 -8.18 -12.97 3.89
CA SER A 244 -7.17 -13.10 4.94
C SER A 244 -5.89 -12.35 4.54
N ILE A 245 -5.05 -11.99 5.51
CA ILE A 245 -3.72 -11.44 5.27
C ILE A 245 -2.88 -12.42 4.48
N GLY A 246 -3.01 -13.73 4.75
CA GLY A 246 -2.35 -14.78 3.96
C GLY A 246 -2.64 -14.68 2.46
N LYS A 247 -3.91 -14.47 2.06
CA LYS A 247 -4.28 -14.30 0.64
C LYS A 247 -3.68 -13.03 0.03
N GLU A 248 -3.63 -11.94 0.79
CA GLU A 248 -3.01 -10.70 0.32
C GLU A 248 -1.48 -10.83 0.18
N TRP A 249 -0.85 -11.60 1.06
CA TRP A 249 0.55 -11.96 0.95
C TRP A 249 0.83 -12.87 -0.25
N GLU A 250 0.00 -13.87 -0.51
CA GLU A 250 0.09 -14.72 -1.71
C GLU A 250 0.01 -13.89 -3.00
N ARG A 251 -0.87 -12.88 -3.03
CA ARG A 251 -0.92 -11.93 -4.15
C ARG A 251 0.38 -11.16 -4.29
N TRP A 252 0.96 -10.67 -3.20
CA TRP A 252 2.26 -10.02 -3.22
C TRP A 252 3.38 -10.94 -3.74
N LEU A 253 3.39 -12.22 -3.35
CA LEU A 253 4.37 -13.20 -3.85
C LEU A 253 4.32 -13.37 -5.37
N THR A 254 3.19 -13.10 -6.03
CA THR A 254 3.15 -13.10 -7.51
C THR A 254 3.98 -11.96 -8.13
N VAL A 255 4.05 -10.82 -7.44
CA VAL A 255 4.90 -9.68 -7.84
C VAL A 255 6.37 -10.05 -7.70
N GLU A 256 6.75 -10.64 -6.57
CA GLU A 256 8.13 -11.10 -6.37
C GLU A 256 8.50 -12.21 -7.35
N ALA A 257 7.61 -13.18 -7.61
CA ALA A 257 7.86 -14.24 -8.57
C ALA A 257 8.12 -13.69 -9.98
N LEU A 258 7.29 -12.76 -10.47
CA LEU A 258 7.51 -12.12 -11.77
C LEU A 258 8.79 -11.25 -11.75
N MET A 259 9.04 -10.54 -10.65
CA MET A 259 10.24 -9.73 -10.50
C MET A 259 11.51 -10.58 -10.61
N GLN A 260 11.51 -11.80 -10.05
CA GLN A 260 12.65 -12.73 -10.08
C GLN A 260 12.82 -13.43 -11.44
N ASP A 261 11.74 -13.66 -12.18
CA ASP A 261 11.76 -14.25 -13.53
C ASP A 261 12.16 -13.20 -14.60
N GLU A 262 13.46 -13.04 -14.84
CA GLU A 262 14.01 -12.07 -15.81
C GLU A 262 13.49 -12.25 -17.22
N GLU A 263 13.38 -13.51 -17.66
CA GLU A 263 12.94 -13.85 -19.01
C GLU A 263 11.47 -13.45 -19.16
N ARG A 264 10.62 -13.87 -18.22
CA ARG A 264 9.19 -13.56 -18.27
C ARG A 264 8.90 -12.08 -18.13
N LEU A 265 9.58 -11.38 -17.22
CA LEU A 265 9.44 -9.93 -17.09
C LEU A 265 9.84 -9.21 -18.39
N GLY A 266 10.96 -9.62 -19.00
CA GLY A 266 11.43 -9.05 -20.26
C GLY A 266 10.51 -9.34 -21.45
N GLU A 267 9.85 -10.49 -21.50
CA GLU A 267 8.79 -10.79 -22.46
C GLU A 267 7.59 -9.84 -22.30
N LEU A 268 7.05 -9.73 -21.09
CA LEU A 268 5.87 -8.90 -20.82
C LEU A 268 6.11 -7.41 -21.13
N LEU A 269 7.30 -6.90 -20.82
CA LEU A 269 7.69 -5.52 -21.16
C LEU A 269 7.71 -5.30 -22.68
N ARG A 270 8.26 -6.25 -23.45
CA ARG A 270 8.27 -6.19 -24.92
C ARG A 270 6.87 -6.29 -25.51
N GLU A 271 6.06 -7.25 -25.04
CA GLU A 271 4.68 -7.43 -25.48
C GLU A 271 3.84 -6.15 -25.28
N ARG A 272 3.99 -5.51 -24.12
CA ARG A 272 3.33 -4.24 -23.81
C ARG A 272 3.81 -3.12 -24.73
N SER A 273 5.12 -2.98 -24.93
CA SER A 273 5.71 -1.97 -25.82
C SER A 273 5.18 -2.13 -27.26
N GLU A 274 5.16 -3.36 -27.78
CA GLU A 274 4.59 -3.64 -29.10
C GLU A 274 3.09 -3.35 -29.18
N ALA A 275 2.33 -3.65 -28.12
CA ALA A 275 0.91 -3.35 -28.07
C ALA A 275 0.64 -1.84 -28.11
N ALA A 276 1.43 -1.05 -27.37
CA ALA A 276 1.38 0.42 -27.41
C ALA A 276 1.73 0.96 -28.81
N ASP A 277 2.76 0.40 -29.46
CA ASP A 277 3.16 0.76 -30.83
C ASP A 277 2.08 0.44 -31.87
N ARG A 278 1.36 -0.67 -31.71
CA ARG A 278 0.24 -1.04 -32.59
C ARG A 278 -0.94 -0.07 -32.45
N GLN A 279 -1.14 0.52 -31.28
CA GLN A 279 -2.21 1.47 -31.01
C GLN A 279 -1.82 2.92 -31.39
N ASN A 280 -0.54 3.19 -31.67
CA ASN A 280 -0.07 4.51 -32.09
C ASN A 280 -0.44 4.82 -33.56
N PRO A 281 -1.27 5.84 -33.83
CA PRO A 281 -1.71 6.19 -35.19
C PRO A 281 -0.55 6.52 -36.13
N ALA A 282 0.52 7.15 -35.61
CA ALA A 282 1.68 7.52 -36.41
C ALA A 282 2.49 6.29 -36.87
N THR A 283 2.56 5.24 -36.05
CA THR A 283 3.20 3.98 -36.36
C THR A 283 2.38 3.17 -37.37
N ALA A 284 1.05 3.19 -37.25
CA ALA A 284 0.15 2.62 -38.24
C ALA A 284 0.30 3.28 -39.62
N ILE A 285 0.39 4.62 -39.65
CA ILE A 285 0.62 5.39 -40.89
C ILE A 285 2.00 5.08 -41.49
N ARG A 286 3.07 5.03 -40.68
CA ARG A 286 4.42 4.64 -41.16
C ARG A 286 4.47 3.22 -41.72
N LYS A 287 3.79 2.26 -41.09
CA LYS A 287 3.66 0.87 -41.61
C LYS A 287 2.86 0.82 -42.91
N LEU A 288 1.82 1.64 -43.04
CA LEU A 288 1.05 1.76 -44.29
C LEU A 288 1.90 2.32 -45.43
N ILE A 289 2.66 3.40 -45.17
CA ILE A 289 3.55 4.04 -46.15
C ILE A 289 4.63 3.05 -46.64
N LYS A 290 5.26 2.28 -45.73
CA LYS A 290 6.24 1.24 -46.11
C LYS A 290 5.66 0.09 -46.95
N ARG A 291 4.35 -0.19 -46.83
CA ARG A 291 3.67 -1.21 -47.65
C ARG A 291 3.30 -0.71 -49.04
N VAL A 292 3.02 0.59 -49.18
CA VAL A 292 2.58 1.21 -50.44
C VAL A 292 3.77 1.68 -51.29
N LEU A 293 4.91 1.96 -50.66
CA LEU A 293 6.16 2.32 -51.32
C LEU A 293 7.26 1.32 -50.92
N PRO A 294 7.25 0.10 -51.48
CA PRO A 294 8.41 -0.77 -51.36
C PRO A 294 9.59 -0.14 -52.12
N SER A 295 10.73 -0.05 -51.44
CA SER A 295 12.01 0.42 -52.01
C SER A 295 12.43 -0.37 -53.25
#